data_AF-A0A940AIQ4-F1
#
_entry.id   AF-A0A940AIQ4-F1
#
_cell.length_a   1.000
_cell.length_b   1.000
_cell.length_c   1.000
_cell.angle_alpha   90.00
_cell.angle_beta   90.00
_cell.angle_gamma   90.00
#
_symmetry.space_group_name_H-M   'P 1'
#
loop_
_entity.id
_entity.type
_entity.pdbx_description
1 polymer ?
#
loop_
_entity_poly.entity_id
_entity_poly.type
_entity_poly.pdbx_seq_one_letter_code
_entity_poly.pdbx_strand_id
1 'polypeptide(L)' 'MTALFIIIAAVALLVIGYIFYGSWLAKQWGIDPAKKTPAQEKTDGVDYVP' A
#
# COMPACT_ATOMS: atom_id res chain seq x y z
N MET A 1 2.85 27.08 -23.79
CA MET A 1 2.99 25.77 -23.11
C MET A 1 4.42 25.68 -22.60
N THR A 2 4.69 25.99 -21.34
CA THR A 2 6.06 25.95 -20.80
C THR A 2 6.39 24.53 -20.34
N ALA A 3 7.65 24.11 -20.47
CA ALA A 3 8.11 22.77 -20.07
C ALA A 3 7.78 22.44 -18.60
N LEU A 4 7.76 23.47 -17.74
CA LEU A 4 7.38 23.35 -16.33
C LEU A 4 5.96 22.79 -16.14
N PHE A 5 4.98 23.24 -16.95
CA PHE A 5 3.61 22.72 -16.86
C PHE A 5 3.53 21.24 -17.20
N ILE A 6 4.32 20.78 -18.20
CA ILE A 6 4.36 19.38 -18.60
C ILE A 6 4.91 18.51 -17.47
N ILE A 7 5.99 18.96 -16.82
CA ILE A 7 6.61 18.24 -15.70
C ILE A 7 5.62 18.13 -14.54
N ILE A 8 4.95 19.22 -14.17
CA ILE A 8 3.98 19.22 -13.06
C ILE A 8 2.82 18.26 -13.37
N ALA A 9 2.29 18.32 -14.59
CA ALA A 9 1.20 17.43 -15.01
C ALA A 9 1.63 15.95 -14.99
N ALA A 10 2.84 15.64 -15.44
CA ALA A 10 3.37 14.28 -15.42
C ALA A 10 3.51 13.74 -13.99
N VAL A 11 4.08 14.53 -13.08
CA VAL A 11 4.20 14.15 -11.66
C VAL A 11 2.82 13.93 -11.04
N ALA A 12 1.86 14.83 -11.29
CA ALA A 12 0.50 14.69 -10.79
C ALA A 12 -0.16 13.39 -11.27
N LEU A 13 -0.03 13.06 -12.57
CA LEU A 13 -0.56 11.82 -13.13
C LEU A 13 0.08 10.57 -12.52
N LEU A 14 1.40 10.58 -12.28
CA LEU A 14 2.09 9.47 -11.64
C LEU A 14 1.63 9.27 -10.18
N VAL A 15 1.46 10.36 -9.43
CA VAL A 15 0.96 10.30 -8.04
C VAL A 15 -0.47 9.76 -8.00
N ILE A 16 -1.34 10.25 -8.88
CA ILE A 16 -2.71 9.76 -9.03
C ILE A 16 -2.68 8.26 -9.34
N GLY A 17 -1.94 7.85 -10.36
CA GLY A 17 -1.80 6.44 -10.74
C GLY A 17 -1.35 5.56 -9.57
N TYR A 18 -0.31 6.00 -8.85
CA TYR A 18 0.20 5.28 -7.68
C TYR A 18 -0.85 5.11 -6.58
N ILE A 19 -1.58 6.16 -6.22
CA ILE A 19 -2.58 6.10 -5.14
C ILE A 19 -3.77 5.24 -5.56
N PHE A 20 -4.36 5.50 -6.72
CA PHE A 20 -5.59 4.80 -7.13
C PHE A 20 -5.32 3.34 -7.48
N TYR A 21 -4.32 3.08 -8.33
CA TYR A 21 -4.01 1.73 -8.76
C TYR A 21 -3.38 0.92 -7.62
N GLY A 22 -2.46 1.53 -6.85
CA GLY A 22 -1.85 0.88 -5.69
C GLY A 22 -2.87 0.52 -4.62
N SER A 23 -3.82 1.43 -4.30
CA SER A 23 -4.89 1.13 -3.35
C SER A 23 -5.83 0.05 -3.85
N TRP A 24 -6.19 0.05 -5.14
CA TRP A 24 -7.00 -1.01 -5.73
C TRP A 24 -6.30 -2.37 -5.66
N LEU A 25 -5.01 -2.43 -6.01
CA LEU A 25 -4.21 -3.66 -5.98
C LEU A 25 -4.08 -4.21 -4.56
N ALA A 26 -3.81 -3.34 -3.58
CA ALA A 26 -3.70 -3.73 -2.17
C ALA A 26 -5.00 -4.39 -1.65
N LYS A 27 -6.16 -3.88 -2.08
CA LYS A 27 -7.46 -4.47 -1.76
C LYS A 27 -7.65 -5.84 -2.41
N GLN A 28 -7.24 -6.02 -3.67
CA GLN A 28 -7.34 -7.31 -4.35
C GLN A 28 -6.48 -8.40 -3.69
N TRP A 29 -5.32 -8.02 -3.15
CA TRP A 29 -4.43 -8.95 -2.45
C TRP A 29 -4.80 -9.17 -0.98
N GLY A 30 -5.86 -8.54 -0.49
CA GLY A 30 -6.31 -8.70 0.89
C GLY A 30 -5.30 -8.17 1.91
N ILE A 31 -4.51 -7.15 1.54
CA ILE A 31 -3.60 -6.49 2.47
C ILE A 31 -4.44 -5.72 3.49
N ASP A 32 -4.47 -6.24 4.70
CA ASP A 32 -5.10 -5.61 5.85
C ASP A 32 -4.01 -5.22 6.87
N PRO A 33 -3.68 -3.92 7.00
CA PRO A 33 -2.67 -3.45 7.94
C PRO A 33 -3.12 -3.55 9.40
N ALA A 34 -4.43 -3.70 9.67
CA ALA A 34 -4.96 -3.91 11.02
C ALA A 34 -4.95 -5.40 11.43
N LYS A 35 -4.71 -6.31 10.49
CA LYS A 35 -4.65 -7.74 10.75
C LYS A 35 -3.44 -8.05 11.63
N LYS A 36 -3.71 -8.48 12.86
CA LYS A 36 -2.66 -8.92 13.77
C LYS A 36 -1.99 -10.16 13.21
N THR A 37 -0.68 -10.25 13.44
CA THR A 37 0.08 -11.43 13.03
C THR A 37 -0.30 -12.62 13.91
N PRO A 38 -0.15 -13.86 13.42
CA PRO A 38 -0.37 -15.05 14.23
C PRO A 38 0.44 -15.08 15.53
N ALA A 39 1.64 -14.48 15.53
CA ALA A 39 2.47 -14.28 16.72
C ALA A 39 1.75 -13.55 17.87
N GLN A 40 0.79 -12.67 17.54
CA GLN A 40 0.05 -11.83 18.49
C GLN A 40 -1.34 -12.40 18.83
N GLU A 41 -2.01 -13.10 17.90
CA GLU A 41 -3.36 -13.66 18.12
C GLU A 41 -3.36 -15.11 18.60
N LYS A 42 -2.33 -15.87 18.24
CA LYS A 42 -2.25 -17.32 18.46
C LYS A 42 -0.96 -17.70 19.16
N THR A 43 -0.50 -16.85 20.08
CA THR A 43 0.76 -17.08 20.80
C THR A 43 0.74 -18.44 21.49
N ASP A 44 1.66 -19.32 21.12
CA ASP A 44 1.77 -20.68 21.65
C ASP A 44 3.11 -20.97 22.33
N GLY A 45 4.07 -20.05 22.23
CA GLY A 45 5.41 -20.18 22.83
C GLY A 45 6.37 -21.08 22.05
N VAL A 46 6.01 -21.55 20.86
CA VAL A 46 6.84 -22.38 19.98
C VAL A 46 6.90 -21.80 18.57
N ASP A 47 5.78 -21.87 17.82
CA ASP A 47 5.69 -21.45 16.41
C ASP A 47 5.20 -19.99 16.29
N TYR A 48 4.40 -19.54 17.25
CA TYR A 48 3.84 -18.20 17.32
C TYR A 48 4.30 -17.54 18.61
N VAL A 49 5.36 -16.75 18.51
CA VAL A 49 5.97 -16.00 19.61
C VAL A 49 6.02 -14.51 19.23
N PRO A 50 5.61 -13.59 20.12
CA PRO A 50 5.54 -12.15 19.83
C PRO A 50 6.89 -11.50 19.53
#